data_AF-A0A846HC17-F1
#
_entry.id   AF-A0A846HC17-F1
#
_cell.length_a   1.000
_cell.length_b   1.000
_cell.length_c   1.000
_cell.angle_alpha   90.00
_cell.angle_beta   90.00
_cell.angle_gamma   90.00
#
_symmetry.space_group_name_H-M   'P 1'
#
loop_
_entity.id
_entity.type
_entity.pdbx_description
1 polymer ?
#
loop_
_entity_poly.entity_id
_entity_poly.type
_entity_poly.pdbx_seq_one_letter_code
_entity_poly.pdbx_strand_id
1 'polypeptide(L)'
;MPVNLFDANFYRAANSDLLGLNDAQALSHFEKYGLDQGLRFSPIVDLNFYRASNSDLASFSNKQAFEHLEKYGVAEGRRFSPLFDINFYVADNPDVAQAYGGSKEGAFNHFETYGLNEGRKFSLTFDVNYYQSANSDLAATTLSNKELLDHFALSGSIEGRASSETFNAKFYLSKNPDLAYLSYSQALQHFLTNGLSESRIASDYIKSDRAGNTMNDAHKIAIDQEQVTFRDSVGNTDPIDFYSFNFASPISNFKILLNGLTANADVELLNSDGQAISRGNYADNASELLNVSNLQAGTYYIRVYQAAEGSDTNYNLSLSATPATLEPAKPTITSTSITVESPKEPSSGNYFINRVLELTNAQRLQAGLQPLTLNSKLNNSAQAHSEDMALHDFFDHKGSNGSSMGDRAKAAGYQFSRLGENIAAGYATPEDVVQGWLNSPGHRANIFNPSYREVGIGYYYLANDTGNVNEHFYWTQDFGVIST
;
A
#
# COMPACT_ATOMS: atom_id res chain seq x y z
N MET A 1 -6.70 10.34 25.42
CA MET A 1 -8.06 10.15 25.97
C MET A 1 -8.44 8.70 25.71
N PRO A 2 -9.18 8.01 26.59
CA PRO A 2 -9.64 6.66 26.28
C PRO A 2 -10.50 6.69 25.01
N VAL A 3 -10.35 5.67 24.19
CA VAL A 3 -11.09 5.50 22.93
C VAL A 3 -12.30 4.62 23.23
N ASN A 4 -13.50 5.06 22.86
CA ASN A 4 -14.69 4.22 23.03
C ASN A 4 -14.96 3.42 21.75
N LEU A 5 -14.78 2.10 21.78
CA LEU A 5 -15.03 1.26 20.60
C LEU A 5 -16.45 0.67 20.57
N PHE A 6 -17.23 0.84 21.64
CA PHE A 6 -18.53 0.19 21.84
C PHE A 6 -19.70 1.16 21.60
N ASP A 7 -20.62 0.74 20.74
CA ASP A 7 -21.87 1.45 20.48
C ASP A 7 -23.05 0.60 20.97
N ALA A 8 -23.64 1.02 22.09
CA ALA A 8 -24.75 0.29 22.71
C ALA A 8 -26.01 0.24 21.82
N ASN A 9 -26.29 1.31 21.07
CA ASN A 9 -27.45 1.36 20.18
C ASN A 9 -27.25 0.40 19.01
N PHE A 10 -26.08 0.46 18.37
CA PHE A 10 -25.75 -0.44 17.28
C PHE A 10 -25.69 -1.90 17.74
N TYR A 11 -25.09 -2.17 18.90
CA TYR A 11 -25.01 -3.52 19.47
C TYR A 11 -26.39 -4.14 19.67
N ARG A 12 -27.37 -3.36 20.16
CA ARG A 12 -28.76 -3.85 20.28
C ARG A 12 -29.43 -4.04 18.92
N ALA A 13 -29.21 -3.12 17.98
CA ALA A 13 -29.81 -3.21 16.65
C ALA A 13 -29.27 -4.40 15.84
N ALA A 14 -27.97 -4.69 15.97
CA ALA A 14 -27.31 -5.81 15.29
C ALA A 14 -27.63 -7.18 15.89
N ASN A 15 -28.03 -7.22 17.17
CA ASN A 15 -28.29 -8.45 17.92
C ASN A 15 -29.73 -8.40 18.48
N SER A 16 -30.69 -8.87 17.68
CA SER A 16 -32.13 -8.65 17.89
C SER A 16 -32.69 -9.10 19.24
N ASP A 17 -32.05 -10.08 19.88
CA ASP A 17 -32.40 -10.59 21.21
C ASP A 17 -32.04 -9.60 22.35
N LEU A 18 -31.25 -8.58 22.05
CA LEU A 18 -30.74 -7.60 23.02
C LEU A 18 -31.50 -6.26 23.01
N LEU A 19 -32.52 -6.09 22.15
CA LEU A 19 -33.24 -4.82 21.98
C LEU A 19 -33.83 -4.24 23.28
N GLY A 20 -34.13 -5.07 24.28
CA GLY A 20 -34.69 -4.64 25.57
C GLY A 20 -33.68 -4.16 26.61
N LEU A 21 -32.37 -4.26 26.35
CA LEU A 21 -31.33 -3.86 27.30
C LEU A 21 -31.13 -2.34 27.31
N ASN A 22 -30.90 -1.75 28.49
CA ASN A 22 -30.36 -0.39 28.57
C ASN A 22 -28.84 -0.38 28.27
N ASP A 23 -28.22 0.80 28.18
CA ASP A 23 -26.80 0.93 27.79
C ASP A 23 -25.83 0.21 28.74
N ALA A 24 -26.05 0.29 30.05
CA ALA A 24 -25.22 -0.40 31.04
C ALA A 24 -25.36 -1.93 30.96
N GLN A 25 -26.59 -2.41 30.72
CA GLN A 25 -26.86 -3.83 30.51
C GLN A 25 -26.26 -4.33 29.19
N ALA A 26 -26.33 -3.54 28.13
CA ALA A 26 -25.74 -3.85 26.83
C ALA A 26 -24.22 -3.95 26.92
N LEU A 27 -23.56 -2.99 27.58
CA LEU A 27 -22.12 -3.02 27.83
C LEU A 27 -21.73 -4.25 28.67
N SER A 28 -22.44 -4.52 29.77
CA SER A 28 -22.17 -5.69 30.60
C SER A 28 -22.36 -7.01 29.84
N HIS A 29 -23.37 -7.10 28.96
CA HIS A 29 -23.57 -8.26 28.10
C HIS A 29 -22.44 -8.40 27.07
N PHE A 30 -22.01 -7.30 26.46
CA PHE A 30 -20.90 -7.25 25.52
C PHE A 30 -19.58 -7.75 26.13
N GLU A 31 -19.20 -7.21 27.29
CA GLU A 31 -17.97 -7.58 27.99
C GLU A 31 -17.97 -9.05 28.44
N LYS A 32 -19.15 -9.55 28.84
CA LYS A 32 -19.28 -10.91 29.39
C LYS A 32 -19.45 -12.00 28.33
N TYR A 33 -20.10 -11.69 27.22
CA TYR A 33 -20.46 -12.69 26.21
C TYR A 33 -20.22 -12.21 24.77
N GLY A 34 -20.57 -10.96 24.47
CA GLY A 34 -20.55 -10.43 23.10
C GLY A 34 -19.18 -10.49 22.43
N LEU A 35 -18.12 -10.13 23.15
CA LEU A 35 -16.74 -10.22 22.64
C LEU A 35 -16.37 -11.64 22.24
N ASP A 36 -16.51 -12.60 23.16
CA ASP A 36 -16.14 -13.99 22.90
C ASP A 36 -16.98 -14.63 21.79
N GLN A 37 -18.26 -14.26 21.69
CA GLN A 37 -19.17 -14.72 20.64
C GLN A 37 -18.95 -14.02 19.29
N GLY A 38 -18.16 -12.94 19.24
CA GLY A 38 -17.94 -12.17 18.02
C GLY A 38 -19.19 -11.41 17.54
N LEU A 39 -20.07 -11.04 18.47
CA LEU A 39 -21.25 -10.24 18.15
C LEU A 39 -20.85 -8.85 17.66
N ARG A 40 -21.56 -8.31 16.67
CA ARG A 40 -21.28 -6.98 16.11
C ARG A 40 -21.67 -5.91 17.13
N PHE A 41 -20.73 -5.02 17.47
CA PHE A 41 -20.88 -4.06 18.58
C PHE A 41 -20.62 -2.60 18.20
N SER A 42 -20.19 -2.36 16.97
CA SER A 42 -19.97 -1.03 16.42
C SER A 42 -20.12 -1.10 14.90
N PRO A 43 -20.64 -0.03 14.25
CA PRO A 43 -20.70 0.03 12.79
C PRO A 43 -19.30 0.16 12.19
N ILE A 44 -18.33 0.68 12.94
CA ILE A 44 -17.00 1.06 12.45
C ILE A 44 -15.86 0.21 13.03
N VAL A 45 -16.14 -0.82 13.82
CA VAL A 45 -15.11 -1.74 14.35
C VAL A 45 -15.42 -3.16 13.91
N ASP A 46 -14.46 -3.80 13.25
CA ASP A 46 -14.53 -5.20 12.86
C ASP A 46 -13.25 -5.92 13.30
N LEU A 47 -13.36 -6.76 14.33
CA LEU A 47 -12.21 -7.49 14.88
C LEU A 47 -11.67 -8.58 13.95
N ASN A 48 -12.50 -9.13 13.06
CA ASN A 48 -12.03 -10.08 12.04
C ASN A 48 -11.20 -9.34 10.99
N PHE A 49 -11.72 -8.21 10.50
CA PHE A 49 -10.97 -7.34 9.60
C PHE A 49 -9.67 -6.86 10.26
N TYR A 50 -9.73 -6.45 11.52
CA TYR A 50 -8.55 -6.01 12.27
C TYR A 50 -7.45 -7.06 12.30
N ARG A 51 -7.75 -8.32 12.62
CA ARG A 51 -6.77 -9.42 12.57
C ARG A 51 -6.30 -9.72 11.16
N ALA A 52 -7.19 -9.71 10.18
CA ALA A 52 -6.85 -9.99 8.78
C ALA A 52 -5.91 -8.93 8.19
N SER A 53 -6.08 -7.67 8.58
CA SER A 53 -5.25 -6.54 8.14
C SER A 53 -3.96 -6.37 8.93
N ASN A 54 -3.78 -7.08 10.05
CA ASN A 54 -2.62 -6.95 10.93
C ASN A 54 -2.11 -8.36 11.29
N SER A 55 -1.17 -8.86 10.50
CA SER A 55 -0.74 -10.27 10.53
C SER A 55 -0.14 -10.71 11.87
N ASP A 56 0.45 -9.79 12.62
CA ASP A 56 0.94 -10.01 13.99
C ASP A 56 -0.19 -10.36 14.99
N LEU A 57 -1.43 -9.96 14.67
CA LEU A 57 -2.61 -10.20 15.50
C LEU A 57 -3.41 -11.44 15.08
N ALA A 58 -2.96 -12.19 14.06
CA ALA A 58 -3.73 -13.28 13.47
C ALA A 58 -4.18 -14.37 14.47
N SER A 59 -3.42 -14.56 15.56
CA SER A 59 -3.71 -15.55 16.62
C SER A 59 -4.54 -15.00 17.79
N PHE A 60 -4.86 -13.71 17.81
CA PHE A 60 -5.57 -13.09 18.93
C PHE A 60 -7.02 -13.55 18.99
N SER A 61 -7.51 -13.81 20.20
CA SER A 61 -8.95 -13.92 20.44
C SER A 61 -9.65 -12.58 20.19
N ASN A 62 -10.99 -12.58 20.13
CA ASN A 62 -11.75 -11.33 20.01
C ASN A 62 -11.45 -10.38 21.18
N LYS A 63 -11.36 -10.90 22.40
CA LYS A 63 -11.01 -10.09 23.57
C LYS A 63 -9.61 -9.49 23.45
N GLN A 64 -8.60 -10.28 23.07
CA GLN A 64 -7.24 -9.79 22.89
C GLN A 64 -7.15 -8.74 21.77
N ALA A 65 -7.85 -8.96 20.65
CA ALA A 65 -7.90 -8.01 19.55
C ALA A 65 -8.59 -6.70 19.95
N PHE A 66 -9.67 -6.76 20.71
CA PHE A 66 -10.37 -5.58 21.23
C PHE A 66 -9.48 -4.77 22.19
N GLU A 67 -8.89 -5.44 23.19
CA GLU A 67 -8.01 -4.79 24.17
C GLU A 67 -6.77 -4.16 23.49
N HIS A 68 -6.21 -4.85 22.49
CA HIS A 68 -5.10 -4.31 21.70
C HIS A 68 -5.53 -3.10 20.86
N LEU A 69 -6.69 -3.16 20.21
CA LEU A 69 -7.20 -2.05 19.40
C LEU A 69 -7.43 -0.80 20.25
N GLU A 70 -8.09 -0.97 21.40
CA GLU A 70 -8.38 0.11 22.35
C GLU A 70 -7.11 0.75 22.89
N LYS A 71 -6.10 -0.06 23.23
CA LYS A 71 -4.89 0.40 23.89
C LYS A 71 -3.81 0.92 22.93
N TYR A 72 -3.71 0.34 21.74
CA TYR A 72 -2.60 0.58 20.81
C TYR A 72 -3.09 0.80 19.37
N GLY A 73 -4.01 -0.02 18.88
CA GLY A 73 -4.34 -0.06 17.46
C GLY A 73 -4.84 1.27 16.88
N VAL A 74 -5.66 2.00 17.61
CA VAL A 74 -6.13 3.33 17.18
C VAL A 74 -5.00 4.35 17.17
N ALA A 75 -4.19 4.39 18.23
CA ALA A 75 -3.04 5.29 18.36
C ALA A 75 -1.99 5.07 17.26
N GLU A 76 -1.76 3.80 16.90
CA GLU A 76 -0.85 3.39 15.83
C GLU A 76 -1.44 3.65 14.43
N GLY A 77 -2.76 3.82 14.33
CA GLY A 77 -3.47 3.99 13.05
C GLY A 77 -3.58 2.71 12.25
N ARG A 78 -3.66 1.56 12.93
CA ARG A 78 -3.85 0.27 12.27
C ARG A 78 -5.22 0.20 11.61
N ARG A 79 -5.33 -0.55 10.51
CA ARG A 79 -6.60 -0.78 9.83
C ARG A 79 -7.45 -1.79 10.60
N PHE A 80 -8.59 -1.35 11.13
CA PHE A 80 -9.52 -2.18 11.93
C PHE A 80 -10.97 -2.18 11.41
N SER A 81 -11.20 -1.54 10.26
CA SER A 81 -12.53 -1.38 9.70
C SER A 81 -12.52 -1.27 8.18
N PRO A 82 -13.51 -1.89 7.50
CA PRO A 82 -13.77 -1.63 6.10
C PRO A 82 -14.56 -0.33 5.87
N LEU A 83 -15.17 0.25 6.91
CA LEU A 83 -16.01 1.46 6.81
C LEU A 83 -15.32 2.72 7.33
N PHE A 84 -14.28 2.56 8.16
CA PHE A 84 -13.58 3.68 8.77
C PHE A 84 -12.08 3.53 8.58
N ASP A 85 -11.42 4.61 8.19
CA ASP A 85 -9.97 4.70 8.12
C ASP A 85 -9.51 5.97 8.83
N ILE A 86 -8.85 5.80 9.96
CA ILE A 86 -8.35 6.92 10.76
C ILE A 86 -7.28 7.73 10.02
N ASN A 87 -6.45 7.08 9.20
CA ASN A 87 -5.41 7.77 8.43
C ASN A 87 -6.06 8.60 7.32
N PHE A 88 -7.08 8.05 6.65
CA PHE A 88 -7.89 8.82 5.70
C PHE A 88 -8.58 10.01 6.39
N TYR A 89 -9.22 9.77 7.53
CA TYR A 89 -9.98 10.80 8.24
C TYR A 89 -9.09 11.98 8.66
N VAL A 90 -7.90 11.70 9.21
CA VAL A 90 -6.93 12.74 9.59
C VAL A 90 -6.41 13.50 8.37
N ALA A 91 -6.16 12.80 7.24
CA ALA A 91 -5.68 13.43 6.02
C ALA A 91 -6.73 14.33 5.36
N ASP A 92 -7.99 13.90 5.30
CA ASP A 92 -9.11 14.63 4.68
C ASP A 92 -9.62 15.79 5.57
N ASN A 93 -9.27 15.77 6.86
CA ASN A 93 -9.71 16.76 7.85
C ASN A 93 -8.50 17.42 8.56
N PRO A 94 -7.72 18.26 7.86
CA PRO A 94 -6.48 18.83 8.39
C PRO A 94 -6.69 19.74 9.61
N ASP A 95 -7.88 20.34 9.77
CA ASP A 95 -8.26 21.10 10.96
C ASP A 95 -8.35 20.20 12.21
N VAL A 96 -8.84 18.97 12.05
CA VAL A 96 -8.86 17.96 13.11
C VAL A 96 -7.43 17.52 13.44
N ALA A 97 -6.62 17.23 12.43
CA ALA A 97 -5.21 16.89 12.63
C ALA A 97 -4.47 17.97 13.43
N GLN A 98 -4.71 19.24 13.09
CA GLN A 98 -4.13 20.39 13.80
C GLN A 98 -4.66 20.51 15.23
N ALA A 99 -5.97 20.38 15.44
CA ALA A 99 -6.60 20.52 16.76
C ALA A 99 -6.10 19.49 17.78
N TYR A 100 -5.77 18.28 17.32
CA TYR A 100 -5.32 17.17 18.16
C TYR A 100 -3.82 16.86 18.05
N GLY A 101 -3.03 17.74 17.39
CA GLY A 101 -1.59 17.58 17.25
C GLY A 101 -1.16 16.28 16.57
N GLY A 102 -1.97 15.78 15.62
CA GLY A 102 -1.75 14.50 14.95
C GLY A 102 -2.12 13.26 15.75
N SER A 103 -2.69 13.38 16.97
CA SER A 103 -3.15 12.22 17.73
C SER A 103 -4.33 11.53 17.03
N LYS A 104 -4.12 10.26 16.67
CA LYS A 104 -5.14 9.42 16.05
C LYS A 104 -6.27 9.06 17.03
N GLU A 105 -5.99 8.92 18.32
CA GLU A 105 -7.07 8.75 19.32
C GLU A 105 -7.89 10.03 19.46
N GLY A 106 -7.25 11.19 19.43
CA GLY A 106 -7.94 12.48 19.42
C GLY A 106 -8.85 12.65 18.21
N ALA A 107 -8.33 12.31 17.02
CA ALA A 107 -9.10 12.34 15.78
C ALA A 107 -10.25 11.32 15.78
N PHE A 108 -10.05 10.12 16.32
CA PHE A 108 -11.11 9.13 16.47
C PHE A 108 -12.23 9.65 17.38
N ASN A 109 -11.88 10.20 18.54
CA ASN A 109 -12.87 10.78 19.46
C ASN A 109 -13.61 11.97 18.82
N HIS A 110 -12.92 12.78 18.02
CA HIS A 110 -13.56 13.85 17.24
C HIS A 110 -14.55 13.30 16.21
N PHE A 111 -14.18 12.24 15.48
CA PHE A 111 -15.08 11.60 14.52
C PHE A 111 -16.37 11.13 15.19
N GLU A 112 -16.25 10.41 16.31
CA GLU A 112 -17.41 9.88 17.04
C GLU A 112 -18.30 10.98 17.61
N THR A 113 -17.71 12.09 18.06
CA THR A 113 -18.45 13.16 18.73
C THR A 113 -19.08 14.14 17.72
N TYR A 114 -18.33 14.50 16.67
CA TYR A 114 -18.67 15.59 15.75
C TYR A 114 -18.60 15.16 14.30
N GLY A 115 -17.51 14.51 13.89
CA GLY A 115 -17.19 14.33 12.48
C GLY A 115 -18.25 13.62 11.66
N LEU A 116 -18.84 12.54 12.21
CA LEU A 116 -19.94 11.84 11.53
C LEU A 116 -21.18 12.74 11.37
N ASN A 117 -21.55 13.47 12.44
CA ASN A 117 -22.72 14.36 12.41
C ASN A 117 -22.51 15.56 11.48
N GLU A 118 -21.28 16.04 11.34
CA GLU A 118 -20.90 17.07 10.38
C GLU A 118 -20.87 16.57 8.93
N GLY A 119 -20.94 15.25 8.72
CA GLY A 119 -20.88 14.64 7.38
C GLY A 119 -19.49 14.65 6.78
N ARG A 120 -18.44 14.73 7.61
CA ARG A 120 -17.04 14.66 7.15
C ARG A 120 -16.75 13.30 6.53
N LYS A 121 -15.88 13.26 5.52
CA LYS A 121 -15.47 11.98 4.90
C LYS A 121 -14.42 11.31 5.79
N PHE A 122 -14.56 10.00 5.97
CA PHE A 122 -13.73 9.21 6.89
C PHE A 122 -13.28 7.86 6.32
N SER A 123 -13.64 7.57 5.07
CA SER A 123 -13.13 6.43 4.34
C SER A 123 -13.29 6.64 2.84
N LEU A 124 -12.55 5.87 2.05
CA LEU A 124 -12.76 5.80 0.60
C LEU A 124 -14.09 5.14 0.26
N THR A 125 -14.49 4.13 1.02
CA THR A 125 -15.57 3.19 0.67
C THR A 125 -16.95 3.57 1.19
N PHE A 126 -17.03 4.55 2.08
CA PHE A 126 -18.28 5.06 2.61
C PHE A 126 -18.23 6.58 2.82
N ASP A 127 -19.18 7.28 2.21
CA ASP A 127 -19.46 8.70 2.40
C ASP A 127 -20.95 8.84 2.70
N VAL A 128 -21.30 9.38 3.87
CA VAL A 128 -22.69 9.43 4.34
C VAL A 128 -23.59 10.30 3.48
N ASN A 129 -23.07 11.42 2.96
CA ASN A 129 -23.83 12.34 2.11
C ASN A 129 -24.07 11.75 0.73
N TYR A 130 -23.04 11.10 0.18
CA TYR A 130 -23.18 10.34 -1.06
C TYR A 130 -24.16 9.18 -0.88
N TYR A 131 -24.01 8.39 0.18
CA TYR A 131 -24.86 7.23 0.45
C TYR A 131 -26.34 7.64 0.54
N GLN A 132 -26.65 8.75 1.22
CA GLN A 132 -28.02 9.25 1.27
C GLN A 132 -28.55 9.67 -0.10
N SER A 133 -27.79 10.47 -0.85
CA SER A 133 -28.24 11.04 -2.12
C SER A 133 -28.28 10.04 -3.29
N ALA A 134 -27.36 9.08 -3.31
CA ALA A 134 -27.28 8.05 -4.34
C ALA A 134 -28.36 6.96 -4.20
N ASN A 135 -28.96 6.82 -3.02
CA ASN A 135 -29.99 5.83 -2.75
C ASN A 135 -31.35 6.53 -2.56
N SER A 136 -32.18 6.51 -3.60
CA SER A 136 -33.40 7.35 -3.70
C SER A 136 -34.39 7.20 -2.55
N ASP A 137 -34.48 6.00 -1.96
CA ASP A 137 -35.31 5.73 -0.78
C ASP A 137 -34.77 6.43 0.48
N LEU A 138 -33.44 6.53 0.63
CA LEU A 138 -32.78 7.23 1.73
C LEU A 138 -32.77 8.75 1.53
N ALA A 139 -32.65 9.21 0.28
CA ALA A 139 -32.70 10.64 -0.07
C ALA A 139 -34.00 11.32 0.37
N ALA A 140 -35.09 10.56 0.47
CA ALA A 140 -36.40 11.04 0.91
C ALA A 140 -36.59 11.02 2.45
N THR A 141 -35.60 10.57 3.21
CA THR A 141 -35.68 10.42 4.67
C THR A 141 -35.07 11.60 5.42
N THR A 142 -35.38 11.69 6.72
CA THR A 142 -34.72 12.62 7.67
C THR A 142 -33.76 11.90 8.60
N LEU A 143 -33.22 10.76 8.17
CA LEU A 143 -32.27 9.99 8.98
C LEU A 143 -31.02 10.84 9.25
N SER A 144 -30.53 10.76 10.48
CA SER A 144 -29.24 11.33 10.86
C SER A 144 -28.08 10.59 10.18
N ASN A 145 -26.93 11.24 10.11
CA ASN A 145 -25.72 10.62 9.56
C ASN A 145 -25.32 9.33 10.30
N LYS A 146 -25.58 9.29 11.62
CA LYS A 146 -25.38 8.07 12.40
C LYS A 146 -26.33 6.95 11.98
N GLU A 147 -27.62 7.23 11.83
CA GLU A 147 -28.60 6.23 11.39
C GLU A 147 -28.31 5.74 9.96
N LEU A 148 -27.80 6.59 9.08
CA LEU A 148 -27.37 6.22 7.73
C LEU A 148 -26.16 5.27 7.75
N LEU A 149 -25.17 5.54 8.60
CA LEU A 149 -24.02 4.65 8.81
C LEU A 149 -24.47 3.30 9.40
N ASP A 150 -25.33 3.32 10.42
CA ASP A 150 -25.89 2.11 11.03
C ASP A 150 -26.69 1.31 9.98
N HIS A 151 -27.51 1.98 9.17
CA HIS A 151 -28.26 1.36 8.08
C HIS A 151 -27.31 0.71 7.05
N PHE A 152 -26.24 1.36 6.65
CA PHE A 152 -25.29 0.76 5.72
C PHE A 152 -24.60 -0.47 6.32
N ALA A 153 -24.14 -0.35 7.57
CA ALA A 153 -23.48 -1.44 8.28
C ALA A 153 -24.42 -2.64 8.50
N LEU A 154 -25.71 -2.42 8.77
CA LEU A 154 -26.68 -3.51 9.01
C LEU A 154 -27.26 -4.09 7.72
N SER A 155 -27.54 -3.26 6.72
CA SER A 155 -28.32 -3.65 5.54
C SER A 155 -27.69 -3.21 4.23
N GLY A 156 -27.26 -1.95 4.11
CA GLY A 156 -26.81 -1.39 2.82
C GLY A 156 -25.61 -2.11 2.20
N SER A 157 -24.66 -2.55 3.02
CA SER A 157 -23.50 -3.35 2.59
C SER A 157 -23.89 -4.76 2.12
N ILE A 158 -24.97 -5.33 2.67
CA ILE A 158 -25.53 -6.62 2.25
C ILE A 158 -26.35 -6.48 0.97
N GLU A 159 -27.02 -5.34 0.79
CA GLU A 159 -27.81 -5.01 -0.39
C GLU A 159 -26.97 -4.57 -1.58
N GLY A 160 -25.66 -4.31 -1.36
CA GLY A 160 -24.73 -3.82 -2.38
C GLY A 160 -25.04 -2.40 -2.85
N ARG A 161 -25.53 -1.55 -1.95
CA ARG A 161 -25.84 -0.16 -2.26
C ARG A 161 -24.56 0.62 -2.57
N ALA A 162 -24.67 1.59 -3.49
CA ALA A 162 -23.59 2.53 -3.75
C ALA A 162 -23.32 3.33 -2.47
N SER A 163 -22.08 3.30 -1.98
CA SER A 163 -21.74 3.75 -0.63
C SER A 163 -20.77 4.92 -0.61
N SER A 164 -20.03 5.12 -1.69
CA SER A 164 -19.26 6.33 -1.93
C SER A 164 -19.08 6.54 -3.42
N GLU A 165 -18.57 7.72 -3.78
CA GLU A 165 -18.14 8.01 -5.14
C GLU A 165 -17.09 7.03 -5.66
N THR A 166 -16.32 6.37 -4.77
CA THR A 166 -15.24 5.46 -5.16
C THR A 166 -15.61 3.99 -5.08
N PHE A 167 -16.78 3.66 -4.50
CA PHE A 167 -17.20 2.28 -4.31
C PHE A 167 -18.72 2.08 -4.42
N ASN A 168 -19.09 1.20 -5.34
CA ASN A 168 -20.43 0.65 -5.53
C ASN A 168 -20.29 -0.86 -5.72
N ALA A 169 -20.70 -1.64 -4.72
CA ALA A 169 -20.46 -3.09 -4.69
C ALA A 169 -21.05 -3.82 -5.91
N LYS A 170 -22.24 -3.41 -6.36
CA LYS A 170 -22.88 -3.96 -7.57
C LYS A 170 -22.06 -3.67 -8.81
N PHE A 171 -21.62 -2.42 -8.96
CA PHE A 171 -20.77 -2.03 -10.07
C PHE A 171 -19.45 -2.78 -10.05
N TYR A 172 -18.77 -2.81 -8.89
CA TYR A 172 -17.50 -3.50 -8.72
C TYR A 172 -17.57 -4.96 -9.12
N LEU A 173 -18.55 -5.72 -8.65
CA LEU A 173 -18.74 -7.12 -9.06
C LEU A 173 -19.09 -7.27 -10.54
N SER A 174 -19.86 -6.35 -11.11
CA SER A 174 -20.19 -6.38 -12.54
C SER A 174 -18.98 -6.16 -13.46
N LYS A 175 -17.97 -5.40 -12.99
CA LYS A 175 -16.73 -5.14 -13.73
C LYS A 175 -15.62 -6.14 -13.45
N ASN A 176 -15.81 -6.99 -12.45
CA ASN A 176 -14.83 -7.98 -12.01
C ASN A 176 -15.48 -9.37 -11.95
N PRO A 177 -15.75 -10.02 -13.11
CA PRO A 177 -16.52 -11.26 -13.16
C PRO A 177 -15.83 -12.44 -12.43
N ASP A 178 -14.51 -12.38 -12.27
CA ASP A 178 -13.74 -13.33 -11.46
C ASP A 178 -14.14 -13.30 -9.98
N LEU A 179 -14.73 -12.20 -9.50
CA LEU A 179 -15.20 -12.02 -8.13
C LEU A 179 -16.71 -12.30 -7.96
N ALA A 180 -17.40 -12.79 -8.99
CA ALA A 180 -18.86 -12.97 -8.97
C ALA A 180 -19.37 -13.93 -7.87
N TYR A 181 -18.47 -14.68 -7.23
CA TYR A 181 -18.77 -15.56 -6.09
C TYR A 181 -18.80 -14.84 -4.73
N LEU A 182 -18.32 -13.60 -4.65
CA LEU A 182 -18.30 -12.82 -3.42
C LEU A 182 -19.68 -12.20 -3.13
N SER A 183 -20.04 -12.11 -1.84
CA SER A 183 -21.11 -11.22 -1.39
C SER A 183 -20.70 -9.76 -1.60
N TYR A 184 -21.67 -8.83 -1.56
CA TYR A 184 -21.35 -7.40 -1.66
C TYR A 184 -20.49 -6.88 -0.49
N SER A 185 -20.67 -7.42 0.71
CA SER A 185 -19.81 -7.10 1.86
C SER A 185 -18.40 -7.66 1.69
N GLN A 186 -18.25 -8.85 1.12
CA GLN A 186 -16.94 -9.41 0.77
C GLN A 186 -16.29 -8.64 -0.39
N ALA A 187 -17.08 -8.12 -1.33
CA ALA A 187 -16.60 -7.32 -2.44
C ALA A 187 -16.00 -5.98 -1.95
N LEU A 188 -16.63 -5.36 -0.94
CA LEU A 188 -16.10 -4.19 -0.24
C LEU A 188 -14.75 -4.49 0.43
N GLN A 189 -14.66 -5.62 1.15
CA GLN A 189 -13.40 -6.02 1.77
C GLN A 189 -12.32 -6.32 0.73
N HIS A 190 -12.65 -7.08 -0.31
CA HIS A 190 -11.74 -7.40 -1.41
C HIS A 190 -11.23 -6.14 -2.09
N PHE A 191 -12.11 -5.16 -2.31
CA PHE A 191 -11.71 -3.89 -2.90
C PHE A 191 -10.63 -3.18 -2.07
N LEU A 192 -10.79 -3.15 -0.75
CA LEU A 192 -9.82 -2.53 0.16
C LEU A 192 -8.51 -3.31 0.26
N THR A 193 -8.54 -4.64 0.25
CA THR A 193 -7.33 -5.45 0.44
C THR A 193 -6.56 -5.71 -0.86
N ASN A 194 -7.27 -5.82 -1.98
CA ASN A 194 -6.70 -6.23 -3.27
C ASN A 194 -7.12 -5.29 -4.40
N GLY A 195 -8.40 -4.90 -4.46
CA GLY A 195 -8.94 -4.16 -5.62
C GLY A 195 -8.24 -2.82 -5.88
N LEU A 196 -7.82 -2.12 -4.82
CA LEU A 196 -7.03 -0.89 -4.94
C LEU A 196 -5.66 -1.16 -5.57
N SER A 197 -4.92 -2.18 -5.12
CA SER A 197 -3.58 -2.52 -5.62
C SER A 197 -3.61 -3.22 -6.99
N GLU A 198 -4.70 -3.92 -7.30
CA GLU A 198 -5.00 -4.52 -8.60
C GLU A 198 -5.61 -3.51 -9.59
N SER A 199 -5.77 -2.24 -9.19
CA SER A 199 -6.31 -1.15 -10.01
C SER A 199 -7.73 -1.42 -10.56
N ARG A 200 -8.55 -2.17 -9.82
CA ARG A 200 -9.90 -2.51 -10.25
C ARG A 200 -10.86 -1.32 -10.12
N ILE A 201 -11.65 -1.09 -11.18
CA ILE A 201 -12.68 -0.06 -11.22
C ILE A 201 -13.86 -0.48 -10.32
N ALA A 202 -14.26 0.38 -9.38
CA ALA A 202 -15.21 0.03 -8.33
C ALA A 202 -16.44 0.94 -8.20
N SER A 203 -16.56 1.98 -9.01
CA SER A 203 -17.75 2.83 -9.10
C SER A 203 -18.00 3.32 -10.53
N ASP A 204 -19.25 3.69 -10.79
CA ASP A 204 -19.79 4.23 -12.03
C ASP A 204 -19.74 5.76 -12.13
N TYR A 205 -19.33 6.45 -11.07
CA TYR A 205 -19.49 7.89 -10.89
C TYR A 205 -18.14 8.58 -10.69
N ILE A 206 -17.87 9.63 -11.49
CA ILE A 206 -17.05 10.75 -11.05
C ILE A 206 -17.82 12.03 -11.29
N LYS A 207 -18.01 12.78 -10.21
CA LYS A 207 -18.17 14.22 -10.29
C LYS A 207 -17.81 14.78 -8.93
N SER A 208 -16.52 14.98 -8.70
CA SER A 208 -16.02 15.53 -7.46
C SER A 208 -14.67 16.17 -7.76
N ASP A 209 -14.64 17.45 -8.17
CA ASP A 209 -13.43 18.28 -8.15
C ASP A 209 -13.02 18.43 -6.66
N ARG A 210 -12.28 17.46 -6.12
CA ARG A 210 -11.65 17.55 -4.79
C ARG A 210 -10.31 18.23 -4.92
N ALA A 211 -9.63 17.98 -6.04
CA ALA A 211 -8.34 18.53 -6.38
C ALA A 211 -8.51 19.82 -7.19
N GLY A 212 -8.48 20.97 -6.51
CA GLY A 212 -8.74 22.27 -7.15
C GLY A 212 -7.85 22.56 -8.37
N ASN A 213 -8.26 23.53 -9.19
CA ASN A 213 -7.79 23.63 -10.58
C ASN A 213 -6.59 24.55 -10.76
N THR A 214 -6.04 25.06 -9.65
CA THR A 214 -4.85 25.90 -9.58
C THR A 214 -3.99 25.53 -8.37
N MET A 215 -2.76 26.06 -8.31
CA MET A 215 -1.92 25.89 -7.12
C MET A 215 -2.50 26.54 -5.85
N ASN A 216 -3.40 27.53 -5.97
CA ASN A 216 -3.94 28.28 -4.81
C ASN A 216 -5.08 27.54 -4.11
N ASP A 217 -5.86 26.76 -4.86
CA ASP A 217 -6.98 25.94 -4.41
C ASP A 217 -6.63 24.45 -4.40
N ALA A 218 -5.36 24.10 -4.62
CA ALA A 218 -4.85 22.74 -4.59
C ALA A 218 -5.26 21.99 -3.30
N HIS A 219 -5.72 20.75 -3.47
CA HIS A 219 -6.08 19.87 -2.37
C HIS A 219 -4.87 19.58 -1.50
N LYS A 220 -4.90 20.05 -0.25
CA LYS A 220 -3.86 19.81 0.74
C LYS A 220 -3.89 18.37 1.20
N ILE A 221 -2.80 17.64 0.97
CA ILE A 221 -2.67 16.22 1.31
C ILE A 221 -1.46 15.99 2.21
N ALA A 222 -1.55 14.95 3.05
CA ALA A 222 -0.46 14.49 3.90
C ALA A 222 0.17 13.20 3.34
N ILE A 223 1.49 13.07 3.45
CA ILE A 223 2.25 11.93 2.95
C ILE A 223 3.22 11.48 4.05
N ASP A 224 2.73 10.66 4.99
CA ASP A 224 3.45 10.27 6.21
C ASP A 224 3.56 8.73 6.41
N GLN A 225 3.13 7.90 5.45
CA GLN A 225 3.07 6.42 5.56
C GLN A 225 3.51 5.66 4.28
N GLU A 226 3.53 4.31 4.34
CA GLU A 226 4.01 3.37 3.31
C GLU A 226 3.44 3.61 1.91
N GLN A 227 2.18 4.06 1.80
CA GLN A 227 1.56 4.58 0.57
C GLN A 227 0.20 5.21 0.90
N VAL A 228 -0.16 6.32 0.27
CA VAL A 228 -1.51 6.93 0.31
C VAL A 228 -2.08 6.98 -1.11
N THR A 229 -3.39 6.83 -1.29
CA THR A 229 -4.03 6.89 -2.63
C THR A 229 -5.22 7.83 -2.63
N PHE A 230 -5.20 8.79 -3.55
CA PHE A 230 -6.29 9.72 -3.85
C PHE A 230 -7.02 9.27 -5.12
N ARG A 231 -8.29 9.63 -5.26
CA ARG A 231 -9.11 9.34 -6.44
C ARG A 231 -9.83 10.59 -6.86
N ASP A 232 -9.77 10.90 -8.15
CA ASP A 232 -10.46 12.03 -8.76
C ASP A 232 -10.66 11.78 -10.26
N SER A 233 -11.01 12.81 -11.02
CA SER A 233 -11.10 12.78 -12.48
C SER A 233 -10.66 14.07 -13.13
N VAL A 234 -10.03 13.93 -14.29
CA VAL A 234 -9.83 15.04 -15.22
C VAL A 234 -10.69 14.83 -16.48
N GLY A 235 -11.11 15.92 -17.11
CA GLY A 235 -11.89 15.90 -18.34
C GLY A 235 -12.33 17.29 -18.80
N ASN A 236 -13.24 17.35 -19.77
CA ASN A 236 -13.63 18.62 -20.40
C ASN A 236 -14.18 19.69 -19.45
N THR A 237 -14.88 19.28 -18.41
CA THR A 237 -15.43 20.21 -17.40
C THR A 237 -14.45 20.52 -16.28
N ASP A 238 -13.43 19.68 -16.12
CA ASP A 238 -12.47 19.72 -15.03
C ASP A 238 -11.09 19.25 -15.52
N PRO A 239 -10.36 20.10 -16.26
CA PRO A 239 -9.27 19.61 -17.11
C PRO A 239 -7.98 19.32 -16.34
N ILE A 240 -7.84 19.84 -15.13
CA ILE A 240 -6.59 19.88 -14.39
C ILE A 240 -6.88 19.85 -12.90
N ASP A 241 -6.22 18.94 -12.20
CA ASP A 241 -6.34 18.75 -10.76
C ASP A 241 -5.00 19.08 -10.09
N PHE A 242 -5.03 19.85 -9.00
CA PHE A 242 -3.86 20.14 -8.17
C PHE A 242 -3.97 19.57 -6.77
N TYR A 243 -2.88 18.96 -6.32
CA TYR A 243 -2.63 18.56 -4.94
C TYR A 243 -1.43 19.31 -4.39
N SER A 244 -1.44 19.64 -3.10
CA SER A 244 -0.33 20.30 -2.40
C SER A 244 0.06 19.53 -1.16
N PHE A 245 1.36 19.41 -0.90
CA PHE A 245 1.89 18.77 0.30
C PHE A 245 3.19 19.43 0.73
N ASN A 246 3.54 19.21 1.99
CA ASN A 246 4.76 19.73 2.57
C ASN A 246 5.56 18.60 3.21
N PHE A 247 6.84 18.52 2.88
CA PHE A 247 7.78 17.66 3.58
C PHE A 247 8.51 18.47 4.65
N ALA A 248 8.31 18.09 5.92
CA ALA A 248 8.99 18.72 7.05
C ALA A 248 10.49 18.34 7.14
N SER A 249 10.93 17.33 6.40
CA SER A 249 12.32 16.85 6.33
C SER A 249 12.62 16.37 4.90
N PRO A 250 13.89 16.33 4.47
CA PRO A 250 14.23 15.83 3.14
C PRO A 250 13.75 14.40 2.93
N ILE A 251 13.41 14.06 1.68
CA ILE A 251 12.87 12.78 1.24
C ILE A 251 13.87 12.13 0.27
N SER A 252 14.30 10.92 0.60
CA SER A 252 15.26 10.15 -0.21
C SER A 252 14.61 9.57 -1.46
N ASN A 253 13.34 9.17 -1.37
CA ASN A 253 12.55 8.68 -2.49
C ASN A 253 11.09 9.10 -2.37
N PHE A 254 10.55 9.72 -3.42
CA PHE A 254 9.14 10.05 -3.53
C PHE A 254 8.57 9.41 -4.80
N LYS A 255 7.58 8.54 -4.63
CA LYS A 255 6.92 7.82 -5.71
C LYS A 255 5.51 8.38 -5.93
N ILE A 256 5.16 8.59 -7.19
CA ILE A 256 3.83 8.98 -7.66
C ILE A 256 3.40 7.95 -8.70
N LEU A 257 2.24 7.35 -8.51
CA LEU A 257 1.62 6.44 -9.47
C LEU A 257 0.23 6.96 -9.83
N LEU A 258 0.02 7.36 -11.08
CA LEU A 258 -1.30 7.64 -11.64
C LEU A 258 -1.77 6.40 -12.40
N ASN A 259 -2.90 5.82 -12.01
CA ASN A 259 -3.43 4.63 -12.69
C ASN A 259 -4.97 4.61 -12.68
N GLY A 260 -5.56 3.52 -13.18
CA GLY A 260 -7.02 3.39 -13.27
C GLY A 260 -7.65 4.27 -14.36
N LEU A 261 -6.84 4.68 -15.34
CA LEU A 261 -7.24 5.56 -16.42
C LEU A 261 -8.14 4.84 -17.43
N THR A 262 -9.20 5.51 -17.86
CA THR A 262 -10.09 5.13 -18.97
C THR A 262 -9.85 5.96 -20.23
N ALA A 263 -9.14 7.08 -20.10
CA ALA A 263 -8.63 7.91 -21.18
C ALA A 263 -7.29 8.54 -20.77
N ASN A 264 -6.64 9.27 -21.67
CA ASN A 264 -5.28 9.77 -21.42
C ASN A 264 -5.24 10.95 -20.44
N ALA A 265 -4.50 10.76 -19.34
CA ALA A 265 -4.18 11.78 -18.37
C ALA A 265 -2.71 11.68 -17.95
N ASP A 266 -2.06 12.84 -17.85
CA ASP A 266 -0.67 12.98 -17.47
C ASP A 266 -0.56 13.40 -16.01
N VAL A 267 0.62 13.22 -15.41
CA VAL A 267 0.93 13.72 -14.06
C VAL A 267 2.30 14.37 -13.97
N GLU A 268 2.39 15.44 -13.20
CA GLU A 268 3.63 16.14 -12.90
C GLU A 268 3.84 16.33 -11.40
N LEU A 269 5.10 16.25 -10.97
CA LEU A 269 5.57 16.80 -9.71
C LEU A 269 6.13 18.20 -9.96
N LEU A 270 5.67 19.19 -9.20
CA LEU A 270 6.07 20.59 -9.29
C LEU A 270 6.73 21.07 -8.00
N ASN A 271 7.68 22.01 -8.12
CA ASN A 271 8.22 22.76 -6.99
C ASN A 271 7.26 23.89 -6.53
N SER A 272 7.65 24.63 -5.49
CA SER A 272 6.84 25.73 -4.94
C SER A 272 6.56 26.88 -5.91
N ASP A 273 7.40 27.03 -6.94
CA ASP A 273 7.26 28.07 -7.97
C ASP A 273 6.43 27.56 -9.17
N GLY A 274 5.91 26.33 -9.11
CA GLY A 274 5.10 25.70 -10.16
C GLY A 274 5.91 25.12 -11.32
N GLN A 275 7.24 24.98 -11.17
CA GLN A 275 8.10 24.38 -12.18
C GLN A 275 8.13 22.86 -12.04
N ALA A 276 8.04 22.13 -13.15
CA ALA A 276 8.07 20.67 -13.15
C ALA A 276 9.45 20.13 -12.75
N ILE A 277 9.46 19.28 -11.72
CA ILE A 277 10.61 18.49 -11.26
C ILE A 277 10.65 17.16 -12.00
N SER A 278 9.48 16.55 -12.23
CA SER A 278 9.32 15.28 -12.92
C SER A 278 7.94 15.21 -13.58
N ARG A 279 7.83 14.44 -14.66
CA ARG A 279 6.60 14.25 -15.44
C ARG A 279 6.43 12.78 -15.82
N GLY A 280 5.19 12.29 -15.80
CA GLY A 280 4.73 11.10 -16.49
C GLY A 280 3.73 11.51 -17.56
N ASN A 281 3.88 10.95 -18.76
CA ASN A 281 3.12 11.29 -19.95
C ASN A 281 3.08 10.13 -20.96
N TYR A 282 2.96 8.90 -20.48
CA TYR A 282 2.72 7.76 -21.34
C TYR A 282 1.41 7.96 -22.13
N ALA A 283 1.35 7.39 -23.33
CA ALA A 283 0.21 7.56 -24.21
C ALA A 283 -0.98 6.69 -23.78
N ASP A 284 -2.15 7.01 -24.36
CA ASP A 284 -3.41 6.29 -24.16
C ASP A 284 -3.81 6.25 -22.68
N ASN A 285 -4.28 5.12 -22.15
CA ASN A 285 -4.69 5.00 -20.75
C ASN A 285 -3.65 4.26 -19.89
N ALA A 286 -2.37 4.34 -20.28
CA ALA A 286 -1.27 3.74 -19.55
C ALA A 286 -1.13 4.37 -18.14
N SER A 287 -0.58 3.61 -17.20
CA SER A 287 -0.30 4.17 -15.87
C SER A 287 0.96 5.02 -15.91
N GLU A 288 0.95 6.16 -15.22
CA GLU A 288 2.11 7.03 -15.04
C GLU A 288 2.84 6.69 -13.75
N LEU A 289 4.17 6.56 -13.81
CA LEU A 289 4.99 6.30 -12.63
C LEU A 289 6.17 7.26 -12.58
N LEU A 290 6.25 8.05 -11.50
CA LEU A 290 7.38 8.93 -11.21
C LEU A 290 8.06 8.44 -9.95
N ASN A 291 9.38 8.29 -10.00
CA ASN A 291 10.23 8.05 -8.84
C ASN A 291 11.23 9.21 -8.74
N VAL A 292 11.09 10.05 -7.73
CA VAL A 292 11.86 11.28 -7.57
C VAL A 292 12.69 11.19 -6.29
N SER A 293 14.00 11.23 -6.44
CA SER A 293 14.93 11.14 -5.31
C SER A 293 15.41 12.50 -4.83
N ASN A 294 15.87 12.57 -3.58
CA ASN A 294 16.55 13.73 -2.99
C ASN A 294 15.73 15.03 -2.94
N LEU A 295 14.41 14.93 -2.74
CA LEU A 295 13.59 16.11 -2.48
C LEU A 295 13.97 16.72 -1.14
N GLN A 296 14.13 18.04 -1.11
CA GLN A 296 14.42 18.75 0.13
C GLN A 296 13.14 18.91 0.96
N ALA A 297 13.29 19.31 2.22
CA ALA A 297 12.15 19.80 2.98
C ALA A 297 11.55 21.02 2.27
N GLY A 298 10.23 21.09 2.15
CA GLY A 298 9.57 22.15 1.40
C GLY A 298 8.18 21.77 0.92
N THR A 299 7.53 22.74 0.27
CA THR A 299 6.20 22.57 -0.32
C THR A 299 6.32 22.18 -1.78
N TYR A 300 5.54 21.18 -2.16
CA TYR A 300 5.47 20.63 -3.50
C TYR A 300 4.02 20.50 -3.94
N TYR A 301 3.83 20.38 -5.25
CA TYR A 301 2.51 20.18 -5.84
C TYR A 301 2.54 19.00 -6.80
N ILE A 302 1.42 18.31 -6.92
CA ILE A 302 1.18 17.39 -8.02
C ILE A 302 0.10 17.98 -8.90
N ARG A 303 0.30 17.93 -10.21
CA ARG A 303 -0.69 18.31 -11.21
C ARG A 303 -1.06 17.07 -12.01
N VAL A 304 -2.33 16.68 -12.00
CA VAL A 304 -2.90 15.70 -12.93
C VAL A 304 -3.71 16.46 -13.96
N TYR A 305 -3.61 16.12 -15.25
CA TYR A 305 -4.34 16.85 -16.28
C TYR A 305 -4.69 15.96 -17.46
N GLN A 306 -5.81 16.26 -18.13
CA GLN A 306 -6.17 15.56 -19.37
C GLN A 306 -5.10 15.81 -20.43
N ALA A 307 -4.58 14.75 -21.05
CA ALA A 307 -3.52 14.89 -22.06
C ALA A 307 -4.03 15.49 -23.38
N ALA A 308 -5.32 15.34 -23.66
CA ALA A 308 -6.02 15.96 -24.79
C ALA A 308 -7.49 16.25 -24.44
N GLU A 309 -8.07 17.29 -25.06
CA GLU A 309 -9.50 17.60 -24.95
C GLU A 309 -10.36 16.39 -25.33
N GLY A 310 -11.36 16.05 -24.51
CA GLY A 310 -12.17 14.85 -24.67
C GLY A 310 -11.64 13.59 -23.99
N SER A 311 -10.48 13.66 -23.32
CA SER A 311 -9.89 12.52 -22.60
C SER A 311 -10.41 12.44 -21.16
N ASP A 312 -11.73 12.38 -21.01
CA ASP A 312 -12.38 12.32 -19.70
C ASP A 312 -12.02 10.98 -19.03
N THR A 313 -11.37 11.05 -17.86
CA THR A 313 -10.92 9.86 -17.15
C THR A 313 -10.94 10.03 -15.65
N ASN A 314 -11.33 8.95 -14.97
CA ASN A 314 -11.05 8.76 -13.56
C ASN A 314 -9.57 8.46 -13.40
N TYR A 315 -9.02 8.69 -12.22
CA TYR A 315 -7.71 8.18 -11.87
C TYR A 315 -7.61 7.81 -10.39
N ASN A 316 -6.63 6.96 -10.06
CA ASN A 316 -6.08 6.84 -8.73
C ASN A 316 -4.66 7.43 -8.72
N LEU A 317 -4.39 8.33 -7.78
CA LEU A 317 -3.10 8.94 -7.55
C LEU A 317 -2.51 8.37 -6.26
N SER A 318 -1.60 7.41 -6.40
CA SER A 318 -0.93 6.75 -5.26
C SER A 318 0.44 7.37 -5.00
N LEU A 319 0.68 7.81 -3.78
CA LEU A 319 1.90 8.51 -3.36
C LEU A 319 2.58 7.76 -2.23
N SER A 320 3.91 7.67 -2.25
CA SER A 320 4.68 7.17 -1.11
C SER A 320 5.98 7.94 -0.98
N ALA A 321 6.36 8.34 0.23
CA ALA A 321 7.59 9.06 0.52
C ALA A 321 8.45 8.29 1.52
N THR A 322 9.74 8.18 1.23
CA THR A 322 10.75 7.63 2.14
C THR A 322 11.58 8.79 2.68
N PRO A 323 11.51 9.11 3.99
CA PRO A 323 12.35 10.15 4.58
C PRO A 323 13.83 9.91 4.28
N ALA A 324 14.60 10.99 4.08
CA ALA A 324 16.05 10.91 4.11
C ALA A 324 16.47 10.75 5.57
N THR A 325 17.24 9.71 5.88
CA THR A 325 17.89 9.59 7.19
C THR A 325 18.83 10.79 7.37
N LEU A 326 18.51 11.69 8.30
CA LEU A 326 19.45 12.71 8.74
C LEU A 326 20.55 11.99 9.53
N GLU A 327 21.71 11.78 8.92
CA GLU A 327 22.91 11.47 9.67
C GLU A 327 23.19 12.67 10.59
N PRO A 328 23.20 12.51 11.93
CA PRO A 328 23.55 13.62 12.80
C PRO A 328 24.98 14.06 12.45
N ALA A 329 25.16 15.36 12.21
CA ALA A 329 26.44 15.94 11.85
C ALA A 329 27.53 15.46 12.83
N LYS A 330 28.47 14.65 12.31
CA LYS A 330 29.55 14.06 13.07
C LYS A 330 30.49 15.17 13.57
N PRO A 331 30.77 15.29 14.88
CA PRO A 331 31.81 16.19 15.35
C PRO A 331 33.18 15.69 14.87
N THR A 332 33.94 16.59 14.22
CA THR A 332 35.33 16.34 13.81
C THR A 332 36.18 16.08 15.05
N ILE A 333 36.60 14.83 15.27
CA ILE A 333 37.64 14.50 16.25
C ILE A 333 38.68 13.58 15.61
N THR A 334 39.93 14.00 15.76
CA THR A 334 41.17 13.43 15.24
C THR A 334 41.45 12.03 15.80
N SER A 335 41.71 11.09 14.88
CA SER A 335 42.38 9.77 15.00
C SER A 335 42.90 9.33 16.39
N THR A 336 42.47 8.15 16.85
CA THR A 336 43.33 7.03 17.31
C THR A 336 42.52 5.70 17.31
N SER A 337 43.13 4.61 16.82
CA SER A 337 42.54 3.27 16.60
C SER A 337 42.40 2.40 17.87
N ILE A 338 41.35 1.55 17.95
CA ILE A 338 41.33 0.08 18.23
C ILE A 338 39.86 -0.42 18.26
N THR A 339 39.64 -1.63 17.75
CA THR A 339 38.41 -2.38 17.37
C THR A 339 37.64 -3.09 18.49
N VAL A 340 36.29 -3.09 18.46
CA VAL A 340 35.34 -4.23 18.68
C VAL A 340 33.97 -3.89 17.99
N GLU A 341 33.39 -4.85 17.25
CA GLU A 341 32.14 -4.78 16.43
C GLU A 341 30.81 -4.93 17.21
N SER A 342 29.74 -4.28 16.72
CA SER A 342 28.33 -4.75 16.52
C SER A 342 27.34 -3.57 16.37
N PRO A 343 26.12 -3.71 15.81
CA PRO A 343 25.63 -4.41 14.62
C PRO A 343 25.12 -3.42 13.52
N LYS A 344 24.96 -3.93 12.29
CA LYS A 344 24.69 -3.16 11.06
C LYS A 344 23.18 -2.98 10.82
N GLU A 345 22.72 -1.73 10.64
CA GLU A 345 21.39 -1.37 10.10
C GLU A 345 21.23 -1.91 8.65
N PRO A 346 20.02 -2.26 8.17
CA PRO A 346 19.83 -2.90 6.87
C PRO A 346 19.99 -1.91 5.72
N SER A 347 20.81 -2.26 4.72
CA SER A 347 20.99 -1.49 3.48
C SER A 347 19.79 -1.66 2.54
N SER A 348 19.52 -0.68 1.68
CA SER A 348 18.49 -0.72 0.61
C SER A 348 18.54 -1.97 -0.29
N GLY A 349 19.72 -2.58 -0.45
CA GLY A 349 19.87 -3.89 -1.11
C GLY A 349 19.12 -5.02 -0.41
N ASN A 350 18.99 -4.97 0.93
CA ASN A 350 18.23 -5.96 1.69
C ASN A 350 16.73 -5.92 1.36
N TYR A 351 16.15 -4.76 1.01
CA TYR A 351 14.73 -4.69 0.65
C TYR A 351 14.44 -5.46 -0.65
N PHE A 352 15.18 -5.20 -1.72
CA PHE A 352 14.96 -5.90 -2.99
C PHE A 352 15.33 -7.39 -2.91
N ILE A 353 16.42 -7.74 -2.22
CA ILE A 353 16.80 -9.13 -1.97
C ILE A 353 15.68 -9.87 -1.21
N ASN A 354 15.15 -9.27 -0.15
CA ASN A 354 14.07 -9.88 0.63
C ASN A 354 12.77 -9.98 -0.16
N ARG A 355 12.43 -8.95 -0.95
CA ARG A 355 11.21 -8.95 -1.75
C ARG A 355 11.24 -9.98 -2.88
N VAL A 356 12.38 -10.14 -3.56
CA VAL A 356 12.58 -11.21 -4.56
C VAL A 356 12.47 -12.59 -3.91
N LEU A 357 13.03 -12.78 -2.70
CA LEU A 357 12.90 -14.03 -1.95
C LEU A 357 11.44 -14.34 -1.61
N GLU A 358 10.70 -13.36 -1.08
CA GLU A 358 9.28 -13.48 -0.73
C GLU A 358 8.44 -13.92 -1.94
N LEU A 359 8.57 -13.22 -3.06
CA LEU A 359 7.84 -13.51 -4.28
C LEU A 359 8.22 -14.89 -4.85
N THR A 360 9.51 -15.23 -4.86
CA THR A 360 9.99 -16.55 -5.30
C THR A 360 9.43 -17.68 -4.43
N ASN A 361 9.42 -17.49 -3.10
CA ASN A 361 8.89 -18.47 -2.16
C ASN A 361 7.37 -18.58 -2.22
N ALA A 362 6.64 -17.48 -2.46
CA ALA A 362 5.20 -17.52 -2.68
C ALA A 362 4.85 -18.44 -3.85
N GLN A 363 5.59 -18.35 -4.96
CA GLN A 363 5.42 -19.24 -6.11
C GLN A 363 5.74 -20.71 -5.77
N ARG A 364 6.86 -20.95 -5.07
CA ARG A 364 7.25 -22.31 -4.66
C ARG A 364 6.21 -22.95 -3.73
N LEU A 365 5.66 -22.20 -2.79
CA LEU A 365 4.61 -22.67 -1.89
C LEU A 365 3.32 -23.01 -2.65
N GLN A 366 2.92 -22.19 -3.63
CA GLN A 366 1.77 -22.50 -4.50
C GLN A 366 1.98 -23.80 -5.30
N ALA A 367 3.22 -24.10 -5.67
CA ALA A 367 3.59 -25.35 -6.35
C ALA A 367 3.81 -26.55 -5.41
N GLY A 368 3.56 -26.40 -4.10
CA GLY A 368 3.76 -27.45 -3.10
C GLY A 368 5.22 -27.76 -2.78
N LEU A 369 6.14 -26.85 -3.10
CA LEU A 369 7.57 -26.98 -2.83
C LEU A 369 7.97 -26.29 -1.52
N GLN A 370 9.06 -26.77 -0.92
CA GLN A 370 9.65 -26.13 0.25
C GLN A 370 10.22 -24.75 -0.11
N PRO A 371 10.04 -23.73 0.76
CA PRO A 371 10.63 -22.43 0.56
C PRO A 371 12.16 -22.52 0.62
N LEU A 372 12.83 -21.62 -0.12
CA LEU A 372 14.28 -21.44 -0.10
C LEU A 372 14.65 -20.51 1.06
N THR A 373 15.84 -20.72 1.62
CA THR A 373 16.43 -19.84 2.62
C THR A 373 17.57 -19.03 2.00
N LEU A 374 17.70 -17.74 2.34
CA LEU A 374 18.84 -16.95 1.91
C LEU A 374 20.14 -17.51 2.49
N ASN A 375 21.15 -17.66 1.65
CA ASN A 375 22.50 -18.01 2.07
C ASN A 375 23.46 -16.84 1.76
N SER A 376 24.15 -16.34 2.79
CA SER A 376 25.01 -15.16 2.66
C SER A 376 26.16 -15.34 1.67
N LYS A 377 26.66 -16.57 1.49
CA LYS A 377 27.73 -16.86 0.53
C LYS A 377 27.20 -16.83 -0.90
N LEU A 378 26.02 -17.39 -1.15
CA LEU A 378 25.35 -17.28 -2.44
C LEU A 378 24.93 -15.82 -2.72
N ASN A 379 24.48 -15.05 -1.73
CA ASN A 379 24.22 -13.61 -1.89
C ASN A 379 25.47 -12.87 -2.37
N ASN A 380 26.63 -13.15 -1.77
CA ASN A 380 27.88 -12.52 -2.20
C ASN A 380 28.24 -12.89 -3.65
N SER A 381 28.01 -14.16 -4.05
CA SER A 381 28.20 -14.63 -5.43
C SER A 381 27.28 -13.88 -6.40
N ALA A 382 25.97 -13.87 -6.12
CA ALA A 382 24.95 -13.25 -6.96
C ALA A 382 25.14 -11.73 -7.05
N GLN A 383 25.42 -11.06 -5.93
CA GLN A 383 25.66 -9.62 -5.88
C GLN A 383 26.88 -9.22 -6.71
N ALA A 384 28.00 -9.95 -6.54
CA ALA A 384 29.21 -9.71 -7.31
C ALA A 384 28.96 -9.89 -8.82
N HIS A 385 28.11 -10.84 -9.22
CA HIS A 385 27.80 -11.04 -10.62
C HIS A 385 26.89 -9.95 -11.21
N SER A 386 25.87 -9.49 -10.47
CA SER A 386 25.05 -8.34 -10.85
C SER A 386 25.90 -7.07 -11.03
N GLU A 387 26.85 -6.83 -10.12
CA GLU A 387 27.84 -5.75 -10.22
C GLU A 387 28.76 -5.92 -11.44
N ASP A 388 29.24 -7.14 -11.67
CA ASP A 388 30.13 -7.46 -12.78
C ASP A 388 29.46 -7.20 -14.13
N MET A 389 28.23 -7.68 -14.33
CA MET A 389 27.43 -7.44 -15.53
C MET A 389 27.24 -5.95 -15.80
N ALA A 390 26.85 -5.20 -14.77
CA ALA A 390 26.61 -3.77 -14.89
C ALA A 390 27.88 -2.97 -15.17
N LEU A 391 28.94 -3.20 -14.40
CA LEU A 391 30.15 -2.38 -14.45
C LEU A 391 31.07 -2.72 -15.62
N HIS A 392 30.96 -3.92 -16.18
CA HIS A 392 31.75 -4.35 -17.34
C HIS A 392 30.91 -4.50 -18.62
N ASP A 393 29.71 -3.94 -18.64
CA ASP A 393 28.91 -3.73 -19.85
C ASP A 393 28.57 -5.04 -20.60
N PHE A 394 28.01 -6.03 -19.88
CA PHE A 394 27.59 -7.31 -20.48
C PHE A 394 26.40 -7.96 -19.77
N PHE A 395 25.71 -8.87 -20.46
CA PHE A 395 24.65 -9.72 -19.89
C PHE A 395 24.85 -11.18 -20.30
N ASP A 396 25.52 -11.96 -19.46
CA ASP A 396 25.85 -13.38 -19.68
C ASP A 396 26.05 -14.10 -18.34
N HIS A 397 25.79 -15.41 -18.30
CA HIS A 397 26.05 -16.26 -17.12
C HIS A 397 27.54 -16.37 -16.76
N LYS A 398 28.45 -16.12 -17.71
CA LYS A 398 29.89 -16.06 -17.49
C LYS A 398 30.32 -14.66 -17.08
N GLY A 399 31.10 -14.55 -16.00
CA GLY A 399 31.63 -13.27 -15.55
C GLY A 399 32.64 -12.68 -16.55
N SER A 400 32.94 -11.38 -16.42
CA SER A 400 33.90 -10.65 -17.26
C SER A 400 35.30 -11.28 -17.28
N ASN A 401 35.67 -11.96 -16.19
CA ASN A 401 36.92 -12.70 -16.04
C ASN A 401 36.86 -14.17 -16.54
N GLY A 402 35.74 -14.57 -17.16
CA GLY A 402 35.49 -15.93 -17.66
C GLY A 402 35.00 -16.93 -16.59
N SER A 403 34.76 -16.50 -15.35
CA SER A 403 34.26 -17.38 -14.27
C SER A 403 32.85 -17.90 -14.55
N SER A 404 32.61 -19.16 -14.23
CA SER A 404 31.25 -19.74 -14.19
C SER A 404 30.56 -19.44 -12.85
N MET A 405 29.23 -19.60 -12.76
CA MET A 405 28.50 -19.54 -11.49
C MET A 405 29.11 -20.47 -10.41
N GLY A 406 29.64 -21.62 -10.81
CA GLY A 406 30.28 -22.57 -9.90
C GLY A 406 31.61 -22.06 -9.35
N ASP A 407 32.37 -21.31 -10.15
CA ASP A 407 33.61 -20.67 -9.69
C ASP A 407 33.29 -19.50 -8.76
N ARG A 408 32.27 -18.69 -9.08
CA ARG A 408 31.80 -17.59 -8.23
C ARG A 408 31.28 -18.08 -6.87
N ALA A 409 30.44 -19.12 -6.86
CA ALA A 409 29.94 -19.71 -5.63
C ALA A 409 31.07 -20.29 -4.75
N LYS A 410 32.05 -20.99 -5.35
CA LYS A 410 33.23 -21.50 -4.62
C LYS A 410 34.10 -20.37 -4.08
N ALA A 411 34.33 -19.31 -4.86
CA ALA A 411 35.09 -18.15 -4.44
C ALA A 411 34.42 -17.41 -3.28
N ALA A 412 33.08 -17.36 -3.26
CA ALA A 412 32.29 -16.86 -2.13
C ALA A 412 32.25 -17.83 -0.94
N GLY A 413 32.91 -19.00 -1.04
CA GLY A 413 33.02 -19.99 0.02
C GLY A 413 31.82 -20.93 0.15
N TYR A 414 30.92 -20.96 -0.84
CA TYR A 414 29.77 -21.86 -0.89
C TYR A 414 30.17 -23.20 -1.53
N GLN A 415 29.95 -24.29 -0.79
CA GLN A 415 30.16 -25.65 -1.27
C GLN A 415 28.81 -26.22 -1.70
N PHE A 416 28.74 -26.81 -2.89
CA PHE A 416 27.46 -27.22 -3.48
C PHE A 416 27.56 -28.61 -4.12
N SER A 417 26.47 -29.37 -4.02
CA SER A 417 26.27 -30.61 -4.79
C SER A 417 25.40 -30.37 -6.02
N ARG A 418 24.57 -29.33 -5.99
CA ARG A 418 23.85 -28.78 -7.15
C ARG A 418 23.79 -27.26 -7.05
N LEU A 419 23.86 -26.61 -8.21
CA LEU A 419 23.80 -25.17 -8.35
C LEU A 419 22.95 -24.82 -9.59
N GLY A 420 22.24 -23.69 -9.55
CA GLY A 420 21.53 -23.11 -10.69
C GLY A 420 21.54 -21.59 -10.61
N GLU A 421 21.36 -20.92 -11.73
CA GLU A 421 21.37 -19.46 -11.80
C GLU A 421 20.25 -18.94 -12.70
N ASN A 422 19.61 -17.86 -12.26
CA ASN A 422 18.80 -17.00 -13.12
C ASN A 422 19.44 -15.61 -13.14
N ILE A 423 19.59 -15.01 -14.32
CA ILE A 423 19.98 -13.61 -14.47
C ILE A 423 18.87 -12.83 -15.19
N ALA A 424 18.75 -11.54 -14.92
CA ALA A 424 17.85 -10.64 -15.62
C ALA A 424 18.40 -9.21 -15.62
N ALA A 425 18.09 -8.46 -16.68
CA ALA A 425 18.42 -7.06 -16.79
C ALA A 425 17.21 -6.27 -17.32
N GLY A 426 17.11 -4.99 -16.97
CA GLY A 426 16.07 -4.08 -17.48
C GLY A 426 14.80 -4.01 -16.63
N TYR A 427 14.70 -4.85 -15.60
CA TYR A 427 13.55 -4.90 -14.70
C TYR A 427 13.78 -4.00 -13.48
N ALA A 428 12.99 -2.94 -13.33
CA ALA A 428 13.21 -1.95 -12.27
C ALA A 428 12.78 -2.42 -10.87
N THR A 429 11.94 -3.48 -10.79
CA THR A 429 11.34 -3.93 -9.53
C THR A 429 11.50 -5.44 -9.28
N PRO A 430 11.50 -5.88 -8.01
CA PRO A 430 11.38 -7.29 -7.64
C PRO A 430 10.19 -8.03 -8.26
N GLU A 431 9.04 -7.37 -8.35
CA GLU A 431 7.82 -7.92 -8.95
C GLU A 431 8.02 -8.25 -10.42
N ASP A 432 8.54 -7.29 -11.18
CA ASP A 432 8.71 -7.46 -12.62
C ASP A 432 9.79 -8.50 -12.94
N VAL A 433 10.90 -8.52 -12.18
CA VAL A 433 11.99 -9.48 -12.42
C VAL A 433 11.57 -10.92 -12.09
N VAL A 434 10.84 -11.13 -10.99
CA VAL A 434 10.33 -12.46 -10.64
C VAL A 434 9.31 -12.94 -11.67
N GLN A 435 8.42 -12.06 -12.13
CA GLN A 435 7.49 -12.40 -13.20
C GLN A 435 8.22 -12.72 -14.51
N GLY A 436 9.28 -11.98 -14.84
CA GLY A 436 10.16 -12.23 -15.98
C GLY A 436 10.79 -13.63 -15.92
N TRP A 437 11.31 -14.05 -14.76
CA TRP A 437 11.83 -15.41 -14.58
C TRP A 437 10.74 -16.48 -14.67
N LEU A 438 9.54 -16.24 -14.14
CA LEU A 438 8.42 -17.20 -14.22
C LEU A 438 7.88 -17.38 -15.65
N ASN A 439 8.00 -16.36 -16.49
CA ASN A 439 7.60 -16.39 -17.90
C ASN A 439 8.62 -17.08 -18.80
N SER A 440 9.87 -17.25 -18.35
CA SER A 440 10.92 -17.99 -19.07
C SER A 440 10.95 -19.45 -18.63
N PRO A 441 10.73 -20.44 -19.51
CA PRO A 441 10.72 -21.85 -19.14
C PRO A 441 11.99 -22.34 -18.44
N GLY A 442 13.16 -21.84 -18.86
CA GLY A 442 14.45 -22.19 -18.25
C GLY A 442 14.60 -21.63 -16.83
N HIS A 443 14.30 -20.34 -16.66
CA HIS A 443 14.41 -19.67 -15.35
C HIS A 443 13.35 -20.19 -14.36
N ARG A 444 12.13 -20.42 -14.86
CA ARG A 444 11.02 -21.03 -14.11
C ARG A 444 11.40 -22.43 -13.61
N ALA A 445 12.12 -23.23 -14.40
CA ALA A 445 12.56 -24.56 -13.99
C ALA A 445 13.53 -24.52 -12.80
N ASN A 446 14.38 -23.49 -12.71
CA ASN A 446 15.25 -23.28 -11.54
C ASN A 446 14.42 -22.93 -10.29
N ILE A 447 13.47 -21.99 -10.40
CA ILE A 447 12.57 -21.59 -9.30
C ILE A 447 11.79 -22.80 -8.75
N PHE A 448 11.32 -23.70 -9.62
CA PHE A 448 10.54 -24.88 -9.20
C PHE A 448 11.37 -26.16 -9.02
N ASN A 449 12.69 -26.09 -8.99
CA ASN A 449 13.48 -27.28 -8.74
C ASN A 449 13.36 -27.71 -7.26
N PRO A 450 12.87 -28.93 -6.97
CA PRO A 450 12.67 -29.42 -5.60
C PRO A 450 13.98 -29.77 -4.89
N SER A 451 15.12 -29.79 -5.59
CA SER A 451 16.42 -30.16 -5.01
C SER A 451 17.10 -28.99 -4.30
N TYR A 452 16.78 -27.74 -4.66
CA TYR A 452 17.37 -26.56 -4.02
C TYR A 452 16.78 -26.32 -2.63
N ARG A 453 17.63 -25.82 -1.73
CA ARG A 453 17.27 -25.46 -0.34
C ARG A 453 17.63 -24.02 -0.01
N GLU A 454 18.64 -23.49 -0.70
CA GLU A 454 19.19 -22.18 -0.44
C GLU A 454 19.19 -21.33 -1.71
N VAL A 455 19.17 -20.01 -1.54
CA VAL A 455 19.27 -19.06 -2.64
C VAL A 455 20.14 -17.87 -2.24
N GLY A 456 20.87 -17.34 -3.20
CA GLY A 456 21.52 -16.04 -3.16
C GLY A 456 20.86 -15.09 -4.13
N ILE A 457 20.65 -13.84 -3.76
CA ILE A 457 20.05 -12.83 -4.63
C ILE A 457 20.97 -11.61 -4.68
N GLY A 458 21.27 -11.16 -5.89
CA GLY A 458 22.06 -9.97 -6.18
C GLY A 458 21.25 -8.95 -6.96
N TYR A 459 21.46 -7.67 -6.65
CA TYR A 459 20.85 -6.54 -7.35
C TYR A 459 21.88 -5.42 -7.50
N TYR A 460 21.98 -4.87 -8.70
CA TYR A 460 22.78 -3.67 -8.94
C TYR A 460 22.05 -2.69 -9.86
N TYR A 461 22.03 -1.42 -9.47
CA TYR A 461 21.54 -0.32 -10.29
C TYR A 461 22.70 0.56 -10.74
N LEU A 462 22.88 0.68 -12.05
CA LEU A 462 23.85 1.58 -12.66
C LEU A 462 23.12 2.81 -13.22
N ALA A 463 23.14 3.89 -12.43
CA ALA A 463 22.39 5.11 -12.71
C ALA A 463 22.76 5.81 -14.03
N ASN A 464 24.01 5.67 -14.45
CA ASN A 464 24.53 6.24 -15.70
C ASN A 464 25.13 5.11 -16.54
N ASP A 465 24.31 4.11 -16.85
CA ASP A 465 24.71 3.04 -17.75
C ASP A 465 24.80 3.60 -19.18
N THR A 466 26.03 3.84 -19.64
CA THR A 466 26.35 4.36 -20.98
C THR A 466 27.05 3.31 -21.83
N GLY A 467 26.96 2.04 -21.42
CA GLY A 467 27.50 0.89 -22.12
C GLY A 467 26.69 0.52 -23.36
N ASN A 468 27.12 -0.55 -24.04
CA ASN A 468 26.39 -1.17 -25.15
C ASN A 468 25.22 -2.02 -24.66
N VAL A 469 25.34 -2.63 -23.48
CA VAL A 469 24.26 -3.24 -22.71
C VAL A 469 23.80 -2.19 -21.71
N ASN A 470 22.69 -1.52 -22.03
CA ASN A 470 22.19 -0.39 -21.25
C ASN A 470 20.83 -0.72 -20.64
N GLU A 471 20.85 -1.47 -19.55
CA GLU A 471 19.65 -2.02 -18.93
C GLU A 471 19.39 -1.42 -17.54
N HIS A 472 20.35 -0.65 -16.99
CA HIS A 472 20.33 0.05 -15.70
C HIS A 472 20.16 -0.84 -14.45
N PHE A 473 19.37 -1.91 -14.50
CA PHE A 473 19.02 -2.78 -13.39
C PHE A 473 19.47 -4.21 -13.70
N TYR A 474 20.32 -4.79 -12.85
CA TYR A 474 20.93 -6.10 -13.05
C TYR A 474 20.66 -7.02 -11.86
N TRP A 475 20.12 -8.20 -12.13
CA TRP A 475 19.64 -9.15 -11.13
C TRP A 475 20.25 -10.53 -11.33
N THR A 476 20.56 -11.19 -10.22
CA THR A 476 21.05 -12.57 -10.20
C THR A 476 20.35 -13.36 -9.08
N GLN A 477 19.87 -14.58 -9.37
CA GLN A 477 19.46 -15.58 -8.38
C GLN A 477 20.34 -16.83 -8.50
N ASP A 478 21.16 -17.09 -7.48
CA ASP A 478 21.97 -18.31 -7.37
C ASP A 478 21.28 -19.31 -6.44
N PHE A 479 20.83 -20.45 -6.97
CA PHE A 479 20.19 -21.51 -6.20
C PHE A 479 21.19 -22.59 -5.81
N GLY A 480 21.10 -23.11 -4.59
CA GLY A 480 22.05 -24.11 -4.09
C GLY A 480 21.47 -25.17 -3.15
N VAL A 481 22.23 -26.24 -3.01
CA VAL A 481 22.16 -27.18 -1.90
C VAL A 481 23.57 -27.69 -1.57
N ILE A 482 23.89 -27.71 -0.28
CA ILE A 482 25.23 -28.08 0.21
C ILE A 482 25.56 -29.54 -0.13
N SER A 483 26.83 -29.83 -0.42
CA SER A 483 27.33 -31.21 -0.48
C SER A 483 27.37 -31.81 0.91
N THR A 484 26.57 -32.85 1.14
CA THR A 484 26.65 -33.68 2.36
C THR A 484 27.95 -34.44 2.44
#